data_AF-A0A7X8AWF2-F1
#
_entry.id   AF-A0A7X8AWF2-F1
#
_cell.length_a   1.000
_cell.length_b   1.000
_cell.length_c   1.000
_cell.angle_alpha   90.00
_cell.angle_beta   90.00
_cell.angle_gamma   90.00
#
_symmetry.space_group_name_H-M   'P 1'
#
loop_
_entity.id
_entity.type
_entity.pdbx_description
1 polymer ?
#
loop_
_entity_poly.entity_id
_entity_poly.type
_entity_poly.pdbx_seq_one_letter_code
_entity_poly.pdbx_strand_id
1 'polypeptide(L)'
;MNNIIQLIAEKVKDTIEESVIKVLEGETKLDTIVDSVGEMVNTIGLDTLGAIIDELNDVVKKSPERSGIYHIHKSNVSRTLVTRFGELEFNRPYYKNIRDKRYIYILDELLGIEKYERIEGNLKGEILDLAVDVSYQKA
;
A
#
# COMPACT_ATOMS: atom_id res chain seq x y z
N MET A 1 -18.60 -0.88 -3.41
CA MET A 1 -17.80 -1.59 -4.43
C MET A 1 -18.17 -1.04 -5.81
N ASN A 2 -17.54 0.08 -6.19
CA ASN A 2 -17.46 0.71 -7.53
C ASN A 2 -17.03 2.17 -7.35
N ASN A 3 -15.74 2.38 -7.07
CA ASN A 3 -15.12 3.70 -7.21
C ASN A 3 -13.61 3.58 -7.54
N ILE A 4 -12.91 2.56 -7.04
CA ILE A 4 -11.46 2.48 -7.28
C ILE A 4 -11.07 2.29 -8.74
N ILE A 5 -11.76 1.44 -9.52
CA ILE A 5 -11.42 1.26 -10.95
C ILE A 5 -11.78 2.51 -11.76
N GLN A 6 -12.86 3.22 -11.38
CA GLN A 6 -13.23 4.51 -11.96
C GLN A 6 -12.14 5.55 -11.67
N LEU A 7 -11.72 5.68 -10.41
CA LEU A 7 -10.65 6.57 -9.96
C LEU A 7 -9.33 6.30 -10.70
N ILE A 8 -8.97 5.02 -10.85
CA ILE A 8 -7.76 4.62 -11.59
C ILE A 8 -7.90 5.02 -13.07
N ALA A 9 -9.06 4.75 -13.69
CA ALA A 9 -9.29 5.12 -15.08
C ALA A 9 -9.22 6.65 -15.29
N GLU A 10 -9.77 7.43 -14.36
CA GLU A 10 -9.71 8.90 -14.36
C GLU A 10 -8.25 9.38 -14.23
N LYS A 11 -7.47 8.84 -13.27
CA LYS A 11 -6.05 9.19 -13.12
C LYS A 11 -5.23 8.90 -14.38
N VAL A 12 -5.49 7.76 -15.03
CA VAL A 12 -4.82 7.41 -16.29
C VAL A 12 -5.21 8.39 -17.40
N LYS A 13 -6.50 8.68 -17.53
CA LYS A 13 -7.02 9.63 -18.52
C LYS A 13 -6.40 11.01 -18.33
N ASP A 14 -6.41 11.53 -17.12
CA ASP A 14 -5.92 12.86 -16.78
C ASP A 14 -4.42 12.98 -17.06
N THR A 15 -3.64 11.96 -16.69
CA THR A 15 -2.19 11.93 -16.96
C THR A 15 -1.90 11.95 -18.47
N ILE A 16 -2.69 11.24 -19.27
CA ILE A 16 -2.56 11.25 -20.73
C ILE A 16 -2.89 12.64 -21.29
N GLU A 17 -4.04 13.21 -20.90
CA GLU A 17 -4.50 14.52 -21.41
C GLU A 17 -3.51 15.64 -21.05
N GLU A 18 -3.06 15.69 -19.80
CA GLU A 18 -2.07 16.68 -19.35
C GLU A 18 -0.73 16.53 -20.08
N SER A 19 -0.26 15.30 -20.27
CA SER A 19 1.02 15.05 -20.96
C SER A 19 0.95 15.50 -22.41
N VAL A 20 -0.17 15.23 -23.11
CA VAL A 20 -0.36 15.66 -24.50
C VAL A 20 -0.38 17.18 -24.61
N ILE A 21 -1.10 17.88 -23.73
CA ILE A 21 -1.20 19.34 -23.72
C ILE A 21 0.19 19.96 -23.51
N LYS A 22 0.91 19.57 -22.46
CA LYS A 22 2.23 20.11 -22.12
C LYS A 22 3.26 19.89 -23.24
N VAL A 23 3.17 18.78 -23.97
CA VAL A 23 4.05 18.52 -25.13
C VAL A 23 3.72 19.45 -26.29
N LEU A 24 2.44 19.63 -26.62
CA LEU A 24 2.00 20.51 -27.70
C LEU A 24 2.33 21.99 -27.43
N GLU A 25 2.33 22.39 -26.16
CA GLU A 25 2.71 23.74 -25.71
C GLU A 25 4.23 23.94 -25.64
N GLY A 26 5.03 22.89 -25.82
CA GLY A 26 6.49 22.93 -25.75
C GLY A 26 7.04 23.04 -24.33
N GLU A 27 6.23 22.75 -23.32
CA GLU A 27 6.56 22.88 -21.90
C GLU A 27 7.28 21.66 -21.32
N THR A 28 7.21 20.51 -21.97
CA THR A 28 7.73 19.25 -21.43
C THR A 28 8.42 18.37 -22.47
N LYS A 29 9.20 17.40 -22.00
CA LYS A 29 9.97 16.44 -22.80
C LYS A 29 9.71 15.01 -22.31
N LEU A 30 10.18 14.04 -23.09
CA LEU A 30 9.91 12.62 -22.84
C LEU A 30 10.34 12.15 -21.44
N ASP A 31 11.48 12.61 -20.93
CA ASP A 31 11.97 12.31 -19.58
C ASP A 31 10.97 12.73 -18.50
N THR A 32 10.44 13.95 -18.57
CA THR A 32 9.42 14.43 -17.63
C THR A 32 8.11 13.65 -17.73
N ILE A 33 7.73 13.21 -18.95
CA ILE A 33 6.54 12.37 -19.15
C ILE A 33 6.74 10.99 -18.51
N VAL A 34 7.93 10.40 -18.68
CA VAL A 34 8.28 9.11 -18.07
C VAL A 34 8.17 9.20 -16.54
N ASP A 35 8.71 10.27 -15.94
CA ASP A 35 8.61 10.50 -14.49
C ASP A 35 7.16 10.64 -14.03
N SER A 36 6.36 11.46 -14.74
CA SER A 36 4.94 11.66 -14.43
C SER A 36 4.12 10.36 -14.52
N VAL A 37 4.37 9.52 -15.53
CA VAL A 37 3.75 8.19 -15.65
C VAL A 37 4.19 7.28 -14.50
N GLY A 38 5.46 7.34 -14.09
CA GLY A 38 5.97 6.61 -12.93
C GLY A 38 5.26 6.99 -11.63
N GLU A 39 5.09 8.30 -11.38
CA GLU A 39 4.36 8.82 -10.21
C GLU A 39 2.88 8.40 -10.23
N MET A 40 2.24 8.43 -11.40
CA MET A 40 0.87 7.95 -11.59
C MET A 40 0.77 6.46 -11.23
N VAL A 41 1.67 5.61 -11.74
CA VAL A 41 1.69 4.17 -11.45
C VAL A 41 1.89 3.90 -9.96
N ASN A 42 2.80 4.63 -9.30
CA ASN A 42 3.01 4.52 -7.85
C ASN A 42 1.73 4.85 -7.08
N THR A 43 1.06 5.94 -7.46
CA THR A 43 -0.22 6.35 -6.86
C THR A 43 -1.29 5.27 -7.05
N ILE A 44 -1.46 4.75 -8.26
CA ILE A 44 -2.40 3.66 -8.57
C ILE A 44 -2.07 2.40 -7.75
N GLY A 45 -0.80 2.09 -7.59
CA GLY A 45 -0.32 0.97 -6.77
C GLY A 45 -0.76 1.10 -5.30
N LEU A 46 -0.54 2.27 -4.70
CA LEU A 46 -0.97 2.56 -3.32
C LEU A 46 -2.49 2.52 -3.16
N ASP A 47 -3.22 3.15 -4.07
CA ASP A 47 -4.70 3.15 -4.08
C ASP A 47 -5.26 1.72 -4.18
N THR A 48 -4.66 0.89 -5.04
CA THR A 48 -5.06 -0.51 -5.22
C THR A 48 -4.76 -1.35 -3.97
N LEU A 49 -3.57 -1.20 -3.38
CA LEU A 49 -3.20 -1.89 -2.15
C LEU A 49 -4.12 -1.50 -0.99
N GLY A 50 -4.42 -0.20 -0.84
CA GLY A 50 -5.35 0.31 0.15
C GLY A 50 -6.74 -0.33 0.01
N ALA A 51 -7.27 -0.38 -1.21
CA ALA A 51 -8.57 -1.00 -1.47
C ALA A 51 -8.60 -2.50 -1.15
N ILE A 52 -7.54 -3.25 -1.47
CA ILE A 52 -7.41 -4.68 -1.11
C ILE A 52 -7.41 -4.85 0.41
N ILE A 53 -6.61 -4.04 1.11
CA ILE A 53 -6.49 -4.09 2.57
C ILE A 53 -7.82 -3.76 3.25
N ASP A 54 -8.53 -2.74 2.75
CA ASP A 54 -9.82 -2.34 3.28
C ASP A 54 -10.87 -3.43 3.10
N GLU A 55 -10.92 -4.08 1.94
CA GLU A 55 -11.84 -5.19 1.69
C GLU A 55 -11.51 -6.39 2.59
N LEU A 56 -10.23 -6.76 2.73
CA LEU A 56 -9.79 -7.82 3.65
C LEU A 56 -10.19 -7.49 5.11
N ASN A 57 -9.96 -6.26 5.53
CA ASN A 57 -10.31 -5.79 6.87
C ASN A 57 -11.83 -5.89 7.11
N ASP A 58 -12.64 -5.53 6.12
CA ASP A 58 -14.09 -5.63 6.15
C ASP A 58 -14.58 -7.09 6.24
N VAL A 59 -13.97 -7.98 5.47
CA VAL A 59 -14.24 -9.43 5.54
C VAL A 59 -13.94 -9.97 6.94
N VAL A 60 -12.78 -9.65 7.52
CA VAL A 60 -12.41 -10.07 8.89
C VAL A 60 -13.38 -9.48 9.93
N LYS A 61 -13.78 -8.20 9.77
CA LYS A 61 -14.75 -7.51 10.61
C LYS A 61 -16.18 -8.05 10.49
N LYS A 62 -16.52 -8.80 9.44
CA LYS A 62 -17.85 -9.42 9.27
C LYS A 62 -17.85 -10.93 9.55
N SER A 63 -16.68 -11.58 9.59
CA SER A 63 -16.53 -13.02 9.86
C SER A 63 -17.13 -13.44 11.23
N PRO A 64 -18.06 -14.42 11.24
CA PRO A 64 -18.57 -15.07 12.46
C PRO A 64 -17.51 -15.86 13.21
N GLU A 65 -16.60 -16.53 12.50
CA GLU A 65 -15.51 -17.31 13.10
C GLU A 65 -14.64 -16.42 13.98
N ARG A 66 -14.32 -15.22 13.48
CA ARG A 66 -13.58 -14.23 14.25
C ARG A 66 -14.39 -13.73 15.44
N SER A 67 -15.67 -13.37 15.28
CA SER A 67 -16.47 -12.79 16.39
C SER A 67 -16.73 -13.77 17.54
N GLY A 68 -16.75 -15.08 17.26
CA GLY A 68 -16.83 -16.12 18.29
C GLY A 68 -15.57 -16.28 19.16
N ILE A 69 -14.42 -15.76 18.71
CA ILE A 69 -13.12 -15.91 19.40
C ILE A 69 -12.57 -14.56 19.87
N TYR A 70 -12.81 -13.50 19.11
CA TYR A 70 -12.19 -12.19 19.28
C TYR A 70 -13.23 -11.06 19.29
N HIS A 71 -13.12 -10.16 20.26
CA HIS A 71 -13.82 -8.87 20.23
C HIS A 71 -12.88 -7.75 19.78
N ILE A 72 -13.47 -6.69 19.21
CA ILE A 72 -12.72 -5.48 18.83
C ILE A 72 -12.38 -4.71 20.11
N HIS A 73 -11.10 -4.60 20.43
CA HIS A 73 -10.63 -3.78 21.56
C HIS A 73 -10.41 -2.32 21.13
N LYS A 74 -9.86 -2.11 19.92
CA LYS A 74 -9.79 -0.80 19.24
C LYS A 74 -10.10 -1.01 17.76
N SER A 75 -10.92 -0.16 17.16
CA SER A 75 -11.40 -0.36 15.79
C SER A 75 -10.50 0.25 14.70
N ASN A 76 -9.78 1.32 15.03
CA ASN A 76 -9.08 2.16 14.05
C ASN A 76 -7.66 2.49 14.51
N VAL A 77 -6.77 1.48 14.49
CA VAL A 77 -5.35 1.67 14.78
C VAL A 77 -4.60 1.87 13.47
N SER A 78 -3.99 3.04 13.32
CA SER A 78 -3.21 3.39 12.13
C SER A 78 -1.92 2.56 12.01
N ARG A 79 -1.55 2.28 10.77
CA ARG A 79 -0.31 1.64 10.36
C ARG A 79 0.22 2.29 9.10
N THR A 80 1.53 2.46 9.08
CA THR A 80 2.28 2.82 7.86
C THR A 80 3.33 1.76 7.57
N LEU A 81 3.48 1.42 6.28
CA LEU A 81 4.56 0.62 5.72
C LEU A 81 5.12 1.32 4.48
N VAL A 82 6.45 1.32 4.32
CA VAL A 82 7.11 1.79 3.10
C VAL A 82 7.14 0.64 2.09
N THR A 83 6.64 0.88 0.89
CA THR A 83 6.62 -0.08 -0.22
C THR A 83 7.36 0.51 -1.42
N ARG A 84 7.60 -0.30 -2.46
CA ARG A 84 8.17 0.20 -3.73
C ARG A 84 7.33 1.30 -4.41
N PHE A 85 6.04 1.39 -4.08
CA PHE A 85 5.12 2.40 -4.61
C PHE A 85 5.05 3.66 -3.74
N GLY A 86 5.71 3.66 -2.57
CA GLY A 86 5.65 4.74 -1.58
C GLY A 86 5.10 4.29 -0.22
N GLU A 87 4.74 5.27 0.61
CA GLU A 87 4.17 5.03 1.94
C GLU A 87 2.71 4.56 1.85
N LEU A 88 2.47 3.34 2.33
CA LEU A 88 1.14 2.73 2.42
C LEU A 88 0.60 2.90 3.85
N GLU A 89 -0.38 3.79 3.99
CA GLU A 89 -1.10 4.01 5.24
C GLU A 89 -2.45 3.30 5.23
N PHE A 90 -2.78 2.60 6.32
CA PHE A 90 -4.07 1.93 6.48
C PHE A 90 -4.45 1.79 7.95
N ASN A 91 -5.74 1.55 8.19
CA ASN A 91 -6.27 1.35 9.53
C ASN A 91 -6.70 -0.10 9.76
N ARG A 92 -6.37 -0.62 10.94
CA ARG A 92 -6.75 -1.97 11.34
C ARG A 92 -7.30 -2.03 12.76
N PRO A 93 -8.20 -2.98 13.05
CA PRO A 93 -8.62 -3.22 14.42
C PRO A 93 -7.56 -3.97 15.22
N TYR A 94 -7.49 -3.64 16.50
CA TYR A 94 -6.78 -4.41 17.50
C TYR A 94 -7.79 -5.29 18.24
N TYR A 95 -7.60 -6.60 18.13
CA TYR A 95 -8.51 -7.58 18.67
C TYR A 95 -8.02 -8.11 20.01
N LYS A 96 -8.96 -8.53 20.85
CA LYS A 96 -8.68 -9.24 22.09
C LYS A 96 -9.42 -10.57 22.10
N ASN A 97 -8.67 -11.64 22.33
CA ASN A 97 -9.20 -12.98 22.47
C ASN A 97 -10.06 -13.06 23.73
N ILE A 98 -11.25 -13.64 23.59
CA ILE A 98 -12.24 -13.70 24.66
C ILE A 98 -11.81 -14.69 25.77
N ARG A 99 -11.07 -15.75 25.41
CA ARG A 99 -10.65 -16.84 26.29
C ARG A 99 -9.34 -16.52 27.03
N ASP A 100 -8.23 -16.37 26.32
CA ASP A 100 -6.89 -16.22 26.93
C ASP A 100 -6.48 -14.76 27.20
N LYS A 101 -7.35 -13.80 26.82
CA LYS A 101 -7.14 -12.35 26.97
C LYS A 101 -5.92 -11.79 26.22
N ARG A 102 -5.32 -12.56 25.32
CA ARG A 102 -4.26 -12.08 24.43
C ARG A 102 -4.81 -11.13 23.37
N TYR A 103 -3.93 -10.33 22.81
CA TYR A 103 -4.28 -9.34 21.82
C TYR A 103 -3.57 -9.62 20.50
N ILE A 104 -4.21 -9.27 19.39
CA ILE A 104 -3.73 -9.59 18.07
C ILE A 104 -4.21 -8.57 17.04
N TYR A 105 -3.37 -8.33 16.04
CA TYR A 105 -3.75 -7.64 14.80
C TYR A 105 -3.98 -8.70 13.72
N ILE A 106 -5.22 -9.19 13.61
CA ILE A 106 -5.55 -10.29 12.67
C ILE A 106 -5.13 -9.93 11.23
N LEU A 107 -5.31 -8.67 10.84
CA LEU A 107 -4.94 -8.20 9.50
C LEU A 107 -3.42 -8.30 9.25
N ASP A 108 -2.59 -8.00 10.25
CA ASP A 108 -1.13 -8.12 10.13
C ASP A 108 -0.73 -9.58 9.92
N GLU A 109 -1.32 -10.50 10.71
CA GLU A 109 -1.05 -11.94 10.60
C GLU A 109 -1.44 -12.51 9.24
N LEU A 110 -2.60 -12.09 8.71
CA LEU A 110 -3.07 -12.52 7.38
C LEU A 110 -2.15 -12.03 6.26
N LEU A 111 -1.62 -10.81 6.40
CA LEU A 111 -0.71 -10.21 5.42
C LEU A 111 0.76 -10.61 5.65
N GLY A 112 1.06 -11.36 6.71
CA GLY A 112 2.42 -11.74 7.06
C GLY A 112 3.30 -10.56 7.51
N ILE A 113 2.70 -9.49 8.04
CA ILE A 113 3.42 -8.27 8.47
C ILE A 113 3.93 -8.46 9.90
N GLU A 114 5.23 -8.31 10.11
CA GLU A 114 5.79 -8.42 11.45
C GLU A 114 5.45 -7.18 12.32
N LYS A 115 5.39 -7.38 13.65
CA LYS A 115 4.95 -6.38 14.64
C LYS A 115 5.67 -5.01 14.51
N TYR A 116 6.95 -5.02 14.16
CA TYR A 116 7.78 -3.82 14.05
C TYR A 116 8.23 -3.54 12.63
N GLU A 117 7.69 -4.26 11.65
CA GLU A 117 8.02 -4.06 10.25
C GLU A 117 7.69 -2.63 9.81
N ARG A 118 8.61 -1.96 9.12
CA ARG A 118 8.38 -0.60 8.60
C ARG A 118 8.52 -0.51 7.10
N ILE A 119 9.31 -1.41 6.52
CA ILE A 119 9.59 -1.51 5.10
C ILE A 119 9.10 -2.88 4.67
N GLU A 120 8.34 -2.94 3.59
CA GLU A 120 7.86 -4.19 3.01
C GLU A 120 9.04 -5.06 2.55
N GLY A 121 8.88 -6.39 2.67
CA GLY A 121 9.94 -7.37 2.49
C GLY A 121 10.68 -7.29 1.16
N ASN A 122 9.96 -7.13 0.05
CA ASN A 122 10.58 -7.05 -1.27
C ASN A 122 11.43 -5.78 -1.41
N LEU A 123 10.92 -4.62 -0.96
CA LEU A 123 11.70 -3.38 -0.97
C LEU A 123 12.98 -3.49 -0.11
N LYS A 124 12.92 -4.19 1.04
CA LYS A 124 14.15 -4.47 1.82
C LYS A 124 15.18 -5.25 1.00
N GLY A 125 14.72 -6.23 0.21
CA GLY A 125 15.57 -7.01 -0.69
C GLY A 125 16.20 -6.14 -1.78
N GLU A 126 15.39 -5.34 -2.46
CA GLU A 126 15.87 -4.41 -3.51
C GLU A 126 16.93 -3.43 -2.97
N ILE A 127 16.74 -2.90 -1.74
CA ILE A 127 17.72 -2.03 -1.08
C ILE A 127 19.02 -2.78 -0.76
N LEU A 128 18.91 -4.04 -0.29
CA LEU A 128 20.08 -4.86 0.02
C LEU A 128 20.92 -5.13 -1.22
N ASP A 129 20.28 -5.54 -2.32
CA ASP A 129 20.95 -5.82 -3.59
C ASP A 129 21.67 -4.58 -4.11
N LEU A 130 21.00 -3.42 -4.09
CA LEU A 130 21.61 -2.15 -4.49
C LEU A 130 22.79 -1.76 -3.59
N ALA A 131 22.69 -1.99 -2.28
CA ALA A 131 23.77 -1.68 -1.33
C ALA A 131 25.00 -2.55 -1.59
N VAL A 132 24.80 -3.82 -1.95
CA VAL A 132 25.88 -4.74 -2.33
C VAL A 132 26.58 -4.24 -3.59
N ASP A 133 25.83 -3.92 -4.65
CA ASP A 133 26.39 -3.47 -5.93
C ASP A 133 27.17 -2.15 -5.79
N VAL A 134 26.63 -1.17 -5.07
CA VAL A 134 27.29 0.12 -4.84
C VAL A 134 28.53 -0.03 -3.96
N SER A 135 28.54 -0.97 -3.01
CA SER A 135 29.73 -1.25 -2.19
C SER A 135 30.87 -1.83 -3.03
N TYR A 136 30.57 -2.71 -3.98
CA TYR A 136 31.58 -3.31 -4.85
C TYR A 136 32.06 -2.37 -5.96
N GLN A 137 31.20 -1.49 -6.48
CA GLN A 137 31.62 -0.47 -7.46
C GLN A 137 32.49 0.64 -6.86
N LYS A 138 32.44 0.85 -5.54
CA LYS A 138 33.24 1.86 -4.84
C LYS A 138 34.55 1.33 -4.24
N ALA A 139 34.82 0.03 -4.33
CA ALA A 139 36.05 -0.63 -3.87
C ALA A 139 37.02 -0.87 -5.04
#